data_AF-A0ABD2U288-F1
#
_entry.id   AF-A0ABD2U288-F1
#
_cell.length_a   1.000
_cell.length_b   1.000
_cell.length_c   1.000
_cell.angle_alpha   90.00
_cell.angle_beta   90.00
_cell.angle_gamma   90.00
#
_symmetry.space_group_name_H-M   'P 1'
#
loop_
_entity.id
_entity.type
_entity.pdbx_description
1 polymer ?
#
loop_
_entity_poly.entity_id
_entity_poly.type
_entity_poly.pdbx_seq_one_letter_code
_entity_poly.pdbx_strand_id
1 'polypeptide(L)'
;METTTTDNTGSLHSVEMNPRHHILNRAFALIYLFAILVLFYNHILNLLNSTNSFITFSISFSILISDLILAFMWTTSQPFRMRPLTRQQYPEKITKNFSNEINNFPALDIFICTADPYKEPPLNVVNTALSVMAYDYNPIEKISIYVSDDGGSELTLFAFMEAAKFAAYWLPFCRENKIIQRSPDAYFNSNYTENSETKKIKLMYENMKKRIEEVIERGKVGEDYINNEEELQAFTKYWTLGFTRHNHPSIIQVLLESGKDKDMTSHGMPNLIYFSREKNTSSPHHFKAGALNALLRVSGIMTNAPIILTLDCDMYSNDPSTPQRALCYFLDQTLRPNLAYVQFPQTFHGLNEADIYANEIKALFFTNPMGMDGLNGPNYVGTGCFL
;
A
#
# COMPACT_ATOMS: atom_id res chain seq x y z
N MET A 1 18.45 26.93 21.38
CA MET A 1 19.87 26.51 21.49
C MET A 1 19.85 24.99 21.56
N GLU A 2 20.25 24.20 20.58
CA GLU A 2 20.89 24.42 19.28
C GLU A 2 20.01 23.75 18.21
N THR A 3 19.67 24.48 17.14
CA THR A 3 19.27 23.85 15.88
C THR A 3 20.54 23.29 15.26
N THR A 4 20.87 22.04 15.55
CA THR A 4 21.85 21.26 14.77
C THR A 4 21.26 21.04 13.38
N THR A 5 21.36 22.07 12.55
CA THR A 5 21.40 21.93 11.10
C THR A 5 22.81 21.42 10.80
N THR A 6 23.00 20.11 10.95
CA THR A 6 24.14 19.47 10.30
C THR A 6 23.91 19.67 8.80
N ASP A 7 24.74 20.53 8.22
CA ASP A 7 24.83 20.73 6.78
C ASP A 7 25.39 19.44 6.17
N ASN A 8 24.50 18.46 6.03
CA ASN A 8 24.83 17.09 5.72
C ASN A 8 24.68 16.92 4.21
N THR A 9 25.67 17.43 3.47
CA THR A 9 25.68 17.44 1.99
C THR A 9 25.48 16.04 1.38
N GLY A 10 25.75 14.96 2.13
CA GLY A 10 25.52 13.56 1.75
C GLY A 10 24.24 12.90 2.27
N SER A 11 23.43 13.53 3.13
CA SER A 11 22.25 12.87 3.72
C SER A 11 21.10 12.73 2.72
N LEU A 12 20.53 11.52 2.62
CA LEU A 12 19.42 11.18 1.72
C LEU A 12 18.04 11.56 2.29
N HIS A 13 17.97 11.82 3.59
CA HIS A 13 16.78 12.32 4.26
C HIS A 13 17.15 13.28 5.39
N SER A 14 16.17 14.04 5.88
CA SER A 14 16.28 14.87 7.09
C SER A 14 15.12 14.57 8.02
N VAL A 15 15.33 14.88 9.30
CA VAL A 15 14.33 14.73 10.36
C VAL A 15 14.20 16.07 11.05
N GLU A 16 13.00 16.62 11.04
CA GLU A 16 12.68 17.88 11.67
C GLU A 16 11.71 17.66 12.83
N MET A 17 11.93 18.39 13.92
CA MET A 17 11.03 18.45 15.06
C MET A 17 10.60 19.89 15.24
N ASN A 18 9.29 20.15 15.25
CA ASN A 18 8.81 21.50 15.51
C ASN A 18 8.81 21.78 17.03
N PRO A 19 9.69 22.67 17.53
CA PRO A 19 9.85 22.88 18.97
C PRO A 19 8.61 23.52 19.61
N ARG A 20 7.85 24.33 18.86
CA ARG A 20 6.65 24.98 19.39
C ARG A 20 5.55 23.96 19.67
N HIS A 21 5.27 23.08 18.71
CA HIS A 21 4.27 22.02 18.87
C HIS A 21 4.64 21.07 20.02
N HIS A 22 5.92 20.71 20.11
CA HIS A 22 6.44 19.89 21.21
C HIS A 22 6.18 20.50 22.60
N ILE A 23 6.50 21.78 22.79
CA ILE A 23 6.29 22.49 24.06
C ILE A 23 4.80 22.60 24.36
N LEU A 24 3.98 23.01 23.38
CA LEU A 24 2.54 23.18 23.55
C LEU A 24 1.85 21.86 23.89
N ASN A 25 2.20 20.76 23.22
CA ASN A 25 1.62 19.44 23.50
C ASN A 25 1.96 18.96 24.91
N ARG A 26 3.20 19.18 25.37
CA ARG A 26 3.61 18.82 26.74
C ARG A 26 2.89 19.66 27.79
N ALA A 27 2.76 20.97 27.56
CA ALA A 27 2.01 21.84 28.44
C ALA A 27 0.53 21.44 28.50
N PHE A 28 -0.09 21.15 27.35
CA PHE A 28 -1.46 20.64 27.27
C PHE A 28 -1.62 19.33 28.05
N ALA A 29 -0.72 18.36 27.85
CA ALA A 29 -0.77 17.09 28.56
C ALA A 29 -0.67 17.27 30.09
N LEU A 30 0.19 18.18 30.57
CA LEU A 30 0.32 18.46 32.01
C LEU A 30 -0.94 19.11 32.59
N ILE A 31 -1.52 20.09 31.88
CA ILE A 31 -2.76 20.77 32.31
C ILE A 31 -3.91 19.75 32.37
N TYR A 32 -4.04 18.92 31.34
CA TYR A 32 -5.12 17.94 31.25
C TYR A 32 -4.95 16.81 32.28
N LEU A 33 -3.71 16.39 32.55
CA LEU A 33 -3.40 15.45 33.64
C LEU A 33 -3.84 16.02 34.99
N PHE A 34 -3.57 17.29 35.27
CA PHE A 34 -4.03 17.94 36.50
C PHE A 34 -5.57 17.95 36.59
N ALA A 35 -6.26 18.26 35.49
CA ALA A 35 -7.72 18.21 35.45
C ALA A 35 -8.27 16.80 35.75
N ILE A 36 -7.67 15.75 35.19
CA ILE A 36 -8.02 14.35 35.47
C ILE A 36 -7.79 14.02 36.96
N LEU A 37 -6.67 14.45 37.54
CA LEU A 37 -6.38 14.21 38.96
C LEU A 37 -7.38 14.90 39.90
N VAL A 38 -7.77 16.15 39.58
CA VAL A 38 -8.81 16.88 40.33
C VAL A 38 -10.16 16.17 40.20
N LEU A 39 -10.50 15.70 39.01
CA LEU A 39 -11.73 14.93 38.77
C LEU A 39 -11.74 13.64 39.61
N PHE A 40 -10.65 12.86 39.61
CA PHE A 40 -10.54 11.66 40.43
C PHE A 40 -10.59 11.94 41.93
N TYR A 41 -9.96 13.03 42.38
CA TYR A 41 -10.07 13.45 43.77
C TYR A 41 -11.53 13.70 44.16
N ASN A 42 -12.30 14.39 43.30
CA ASN A 42 -13.72 14.64 43.53
C ASN A 42 -14.55 13.34 43.51
N HIS A 43 -14.29 12.41 42.59
CA HIS A 43 -14.99 11.12 42.57
C HIS A 43 -14.72 10.29 43.83
N ILE A 44 -13.47 10.25 44.30
CA ILE A 44 -13.11 9.54 45.53
C ILE A 44 -13.80 10.19 46.73
N LEU A 45 -13.79 11.53 46.82
CA LEU A 45 -14.45 12.25 47.90
C LEU A 45 -15.97 12.03 47.91
N ASN A 46 -16.61 12.03 46.73
CA ASN A 46 -18.04 11.71 46.60
C ASN A 46 -18.34 10.25 46.95
N LEU A 47 -17.47 9.31 46.60
CA LEU A 47 -17.61 7.89 46.97
C LEU A 47 -17.52 7.71 48.49
N LEU A 48 -16.57 8.38 49.15
CA LEU A 48 -16.38 8.34 50.60
C LEU A 48 -17.53 9.04 51.36
N ASN A 49 -18.07 10.12 50.80
CA ASN A 49 -19.18 10.88 51.39
C ASN A 49 -20.57 10.34 51.01
N SER A 50 -20.65 9.30 50.17
CA SER A 50 -21.92 8.69 49.75
C SER A 50 -22.56 7.92 50.90
N THR A 51 -23.19 8.63 51.83
CA THR A 51 -23.90 8.05 52.96
C THR A 51 -25.29 7.55 52.54
N ASN A 52 -25.52 6.25 52.74
CA ASN A 52 -26.82 5.58 53.00
C ASN A 52 -27.65 4.98 51.84
N SER A 53 -27.24 5.04 50.57
CA SER A 53 -27.93 4.27 49.51
C SER A 53 -26.96 3.50 48.63
N PHE A 54 -27.17 2.18 48.54
CA PHE A 54 -26.44 1.28 47.62
C PHE A 54 -26.49 1.77 46.17
N ILE A 55 -27.60 2.43 45.79
CA ILE A 55 -27.79 2.98 44.44
C ILE A 55 -26.80 4.14 44.18
N THR A 56 -26.70 5.10 45.10
CA THR A 56 -25.79 6.25 44.97
C THR A 56 -24.33 5.82 44.96
N PHE A 57 -23.97 4.84 45.78
CA PHE A 57 -22.65 4.22 45.77
C PHE A 57 -22.37 3.56 44.41
N SER A 58 -23.31 2.75 43.91
CA SER A 58 -23.15 2.00 42.65
C SER A 58 -23.01 2.94 41.45
N ILE A 59 -23.77 4.04 41.40
CA ILE A 59 -23.65 5.06 40.34
C ILE A 59 -22.28 5.74 40.42
N SER A 60 -21.90 6.23 41.60
CA SER A 60 -20.62 6.94 41.79
C SER A 60 -19.41 6.05 41.48
N PHE A 61 -19.48 4.77 41.87
CA PHE A 61 -18.48 3.77 41.55
C PHE A 61 -18.42 3.50 40.04
N SER A 62 -19.57 3.35 39.37
CA SER A 62 -19.62 3.13 37.92
C SER A 62 -19.04 4.30 37.13
N ILE A 63 -19.33 5.53 37.55
CA ILE A 63 -18.75 6.74 36.93
C ILE A 63 -17.23 6.77 37.15
N LEU A 64 -16.74 6.49 38.36
CA LEU A 64 -15.30 6.42 38.64
C LEU A 64 -14.59 5.40 37.73
N ILE A 65 -15.18 4.21 37.54
CA ILE A 65 -14.62 3.19 36.65
C ILE A 65 -14.63 3.66 35.19
N SER A 66 -15.72 4.30 34.73
CA SER A 66 -15.80 4.88 33.39
C SER A 66 -14.68 5.91 33.16
N ASP A 67 -14.51 6.84 34.09
CA ASP A 67 -13.49 7.89 33.96
C ASP A 67 -12.07 7.33 34.11
N LEU A 68 -11.87 6.25 34.88
CA LEU A 68 -10.59 5.54 34.95
C LEU A 68 -10.20 4.95 33.59
N ILE A 69 -11.16 4.32 32.89
CA ILE A 69 -10.95 3.78 31.54
C ILE A 69 -10.64 4.91 30.56
N LEU A 70 -11.41 6.01 30.60
CA LEU A 70 -11.19 7.16 29.73
C LEU A 70 -9.82 7.83 29.98
N ALA A 71 -9.42 7.99 31.24
CA ALA A 71 -8.10 8.51 31.59
C ALA A 71 -6.97 7.57 31.13
N PHE A 72 -7.16 6.25 31.23
CA PHE A 72 -6.22 5.27 30.71
C PHE A 72 -6.08 5.37 29.19
N MET A 73 -7.19 5.43 28.45
CA MET A 73 -7.18 5.62 26.99
C MET A 73 -6.50 6.95 26.59
N TRP A 74 -6.82 8.04 27.31
CA TRP A 74 -6.17 9.32 27.07
C TRP A 74 -4.66 9.26 27.35
N THR A 75 -4.25 8.68 28.47
CA THR A 75 -2.84 8.56 28.87
C THR A 75 -2.04 7.76 27.86
N THR A 76 -2.58 6.63 27.39
CA THR A 76 -1.93 5.78 26.38
C THR A 76 -1.81 6.44 25.00
N SER A 77 -2.62 7.45 24.70
CA SER A 77 -2.51 8.25 23.46
C SER A 77 -1.47 9.38 23.52
N GLN A 78 -1.07 9.82 24.73
CA GLN A 78 -0.14 10.96 24.90
C GLN A 78 1.25 10.76 24.30
N PRO A 79 1.88 9.56 24.35
CA PRO A 79 3.20 9.35 23.76
C PRO A 79 3.30 9.82 22.30
N PHE A 80 2.24 9.65 21.50
CA PHE A 80 2.19 10.08 20.10
C PHE A 80 2.11 11.60 19.92
N ARG A 81 1.96 12.37 21.00
CA ARG A 81 1.90 13.84 20.98
C ARG A 81 3.16 14.48 21.56
N MET A 82 3.98 13.71 22.28
CA MET A 82 5.13 14.24 23.03
C MET A 82 6.31 14.63 22.16
N ARG A 83 6.50 13.99 21.00
CA ARG A 83 7.62 14.24 20.08
C ARG A 83 7.23 13.94 18.62
N PRO A 84 6.30 14.68 18.02
CA PRO A 84 5.99 14.51 16.61
C PRO A 84 7.21 14.88 15.75
N LEU A 85 7.59 13.97 14.85
CA LEU A 85 8.64 14.18 13.86
C LEU A 85 8.06 14.33 12.46
N THR A 86 8.74 15.13 11.64
CA THR A 86 8.49 15.23 10.20
C THR A 86 9.77 14.83 9.49
N ARG A 87 9.65 14.01 8.45
CA ARG A 87 10.78 13.60 7.64
C ARG A 87 10.68 14.17 6.23
N GLN A 88 11.81 14.54 5.67
CA GLN A 88 11.93 14.95 4.27
C GLN A 88 12.93 14.04 3.56
N GLN A 89 12.59 13.59 2.36
CA GLN A 89 13.42 12.73 1.51
C GLN A 89 14.00 13.54 0.36
N TYR A 90 15.21 13.17 -0.07
CA TYR A 90 15.94 13.81 -1.17
C TYR A 90 16.28 12.79 -2.28
N PRO A 91 15.28 12.22 -2.98
CA PRO A 91 15.49 11.18 -3.99
C PRO A 91 16.43 11.63 -5.12
N GLU A 92 16.47 12.93 -5.43
CA GLU A 92 17.38 13.52 -6.41
C GLU A 92 18.86 13.32 -6.07
N LYS A 93 19.20 13.18 -4.78
CA LYS A 93 20.57 12.88 -4.34
C LYS A 93 20.93 11.43 -4.61
N ILE A 94 19.98 10.50 -4.54
CA ILE A 94 20.20 9.12 -4.96
C ILE A 94 20.52 9.09 -6.45
N THR A 95 19.70 9.75 -7.28
CA THR A 95 19.92 9.75 -8.73
C THR A 95 21.27 10.35 -9.11
N LYS A 96 21.75 11.39 -8.40
CA LYS A 96 23.06 12.03 -8.64
C LYS A 96 24.24 11.24 -8.09
N ASN A 97 24.12 10.61 -6.92
CA ASN A 97 25.22 9.86 -6.32
C ASN A 97 25.41 8.50 -7.01
N PHE A 98 24.32 7.89 -7.48
CA PHE A 98 24.33 6.62 -8.21
C PHE A 98 24.44 6.79 -9.74
N SER A 99 24.61 8.02 -10.25
CA SER A 99 24.83 8.26 -11.69
C SER A 99 26.23 7.85 -12.17
N ASN A 100 27.19 7.68 -11.25
CA ASN A 100 28.61 7.51 -11.61
C ASN A 100 29.14 6.07 -11.45
N GLU A 101 28.40 5.15 -10.83
CA GLU A 101 28.78 3.74 -10.73
C GLU A 101 27.54 2.85 -10.92
N ILE A 102 27.35 2.37 -12.16
CA ILE A 102 26.46 1.26 -12.55
C ILE A 102 25.06 1.32 -11.91
N ASN A 103 24.17 2.11 -12.54
CA ASN A 103 22.71 2.07 -12.46
C ASN A 103 22.15 0.74 -11.95
N ASN A 104 21.91 0.59 -10.65
CA ASN A 104 21.29 -0.62 -10.14
C ASN A 104 20.70 -0.38 -8.76
N PHE A 105 19.54 0.31 -8.72
CA PHE A 105 18.67 0.21 -7.55
C PHE A 105 18.48 -1.27 -7.17
N PRO A 106 18.26 -1.61 -5.89
CA PRO A 106 18.02 -3.01 -5.50
C PRO A 106 16.81 -3.58 -6.23
N ALA A 107 16.71 -4.91 -6.35
CA ALA A 107 15.45 -5.50 -6.85
C ALA A 107 14.30 -5.15 -5.89
N LEU A 108 13.11 -4.97 -6.45
CA LEU A 108 11.89 -4.62 -5.71
C LEU A 108 10.77 -5.55 -6.17
N ASP A 109 10.25 -6.35 -5.24
CA ASP A 109 9.05 -7.14 -5.49
C ASP A 109 7.83 -6.42 -4.92
N ILE A 110 6.75 -6.37 -5.70
CA ILE A 110 5.51 -5.70 -5.32
C ILE A 110 4.41 -6.74 -5.24
N PHE A 111 3.85 -6.93 -4.05
CA PHE A 111 2.81 -7.92 -3.78
C PHE A 111 1.44 -7.25 -3.74
N ILE A 112 0.57 -7.63 -4.67
CA ILE A 112 -0.82 -7.18 -4.75
C ILE A 112 -1.71 -8.39 -4.43
N CYS A 113 -2.55 -8.29 -3.42
CA CYS A 113 -3.49 -9.36 -3.07
C CYS A 113 -4.90 -9.01 -3.52
N THR A 114 -5.58 -9.96 -4.16
CA THR A 114 -7.00 -9.91 -4.47
C THR A 114 -7.68 -11.21 -4.04
N ALA A 115 -8.95 -11.16 -3.66
CA ALA A 115 -9.66 -12.26 -3.01
C ALA A 115 -10.86 -12.82 -3.79
N ASP A 116 -11.56 -11.98 -4.56
CA ASP A 116 -12.78 -12.37 -5.26
C ASP A 116 -13.10 -11.38 -6.40
N PRO A 117 -13.25 -11.84 -7.66
CA PRO A 117 -13.44 -10.95 -8.81
C PRO A 117 -14.77 -10.17 -8.79
N TYR A 118 -15.77 -10.57 -7.99
CA TYR A 118 -17.04 -9.84 -7.89
C TYR A 118 -17.04 -8.82 -6.76
N LYS A 119 -16.26 -9.06 -5.71
CA LYS A 119 -16.10 -8.10 -4.60
C LYS A 119 -14.99 -7.09 -4.87
N GLU A 120 -13.96 -7.53 -5.57
CA GLU A 120 -12.78 -6.76 -5.97
C GLU A 120 -12.67 -6.88 -7.50
N PRO A 121 -13.38 -6.04 -8.26
CA PRO A 121 -13.44 -6.14 -9.71
C PRO A 121 -12.05 -6.20 -10.36
N PRO A 122 -11.77 -7.16 -11.25
CA PRO A 122 -10.46 -7.32 -11.88
C PRO A 122 -9.90 -6.05 -12.51
N LEU A 123 -10.75 -5.20 -13.10
CA LEU A 123 -10.36 -3.90 -13.66
C LEU A 123 -9.70 -2.98 -12.61
N ASN A 124 -10.21 -2.95 -11.38
CA ASN A 124 -9.63 -2.12 -10.32
C ASN A 124 -8.24 -2.63 -9.94
N VAL A 125 -8.09 -3.95 -9.80
CA VAL A 125 -6.81 -4.60 -9.49
C VAL A 125 -5.78 -4.35 -10.61
N VAL A 126 -6.22 -4.43 -11.88
CA VAL A 126 -5.41 -4.12 -13.06
C VAL A 126 -4.92 -2.67 -13.04
N ASN A 127 -5.78 -1.71 -12.72
CA ASN A 127 -5.38 -0.30 -12.62
C ASN A 127 -4.33 -0.07 -11.52
N THR A 128 -4.48 -0.74 -10.37
CA THR A 128 -3.49 -0.74 -9.29
C THR A 128 -2.15 -1.32 -9.75
N ALA A 129 -2.16 -2.46 -10.44
CA ALA A 129 -0.95 -3.07 -10.97
C ALA A 129 -0.26 -2.20 -12.03
N LEU A 130 -1.01 -1.66 -13.00
CA LEU A 130 -0.48 -0.78 -14.04
C LEU A 130 0.15 0.50 -13.46
N SER A 131 -0.42 1.03 -12.37
CA SER A 131 0.14 2.18 -11.64
C SER A 131 1.53 1.89 -11.09
N VAL A 132 1.73 0.71 -10.47
CA VAL A 132 3.01 0.36 -9.83
C VAL A 132 4.02 -0.27 -10.78
N MET A 133 3.57 -0.88 -11.88
CA MET A 133 4.42 -1.27 -13.01
C MET A 133 5.09 -0.05 -13.64
N ALA A 134 4.43 1.10 -13.57
CA ALA A 134 4.91 2.35 -14.09
C ALA A 134 5.70 3.17 -13.05
N TYR A 135 6.40 2.58 -12.09
CA TYR A 135 7.23 3.37 -11.18
C TYR A 135 8.45 4.00 -11.87
N ASP A 136 8.93 5.14 -11.36
CA ASP A 136 10.22 5.70 -11.77
C ASP A 136 11.34 4.92 -11.09
N TYR A 137 11.75 3.82 -11.71
CA TYR A 137 12.76 2.91 -11.19
C TYR A 137 13.77 2.55 -12.28
N ASN A 138 15.06 2.56 -11.94
CA ASN A 138 16.13 2.35 -12.90
C ASN A 138 17.11 1.27 -12.42
N PRO A 139 17.27 0.16 -13.15
CA PRO A 139 16.48 -0.27 -14.31
C PRO A 139 15.05 -0.70 -13.93
N ILE A 140 14.07 -0.55 -14.83
CA ILE A 140 12.66 -0.90 -14.56
C ILE A 140 12.47 -2.42 -14.45
N GLU A 141 13.36 -3.16 -15.11
CA GLU A 141 13.51 -4.62 -15.11
C GLU A 141 13.71 -5.22 -13.71
N LYS A 142 14.09 -4.40 -12.74
CA LYS A 142 14.25 -4.82 -11.33
C LYS A 142 12.99 -4.79 -10.51
N ILE A 143 11.90 -4.27 -11.07
CA ILE A 143 10.59 -4.37 -10.46
C ILE A 143 9.94 -5.67 -10.92
N SER A 144 9.41 -6.43 -9.96
CA SER A 144 8.58 -7.60 -10.25
C SER A 144 7.26 -7.48 -9.52
N ILE A 145 6.17 -7.56 -10.26
CA ILE A 145 4.81 -7.41 -9.74
C ILE A 145 4.23 -8.82 -9.60
N TYR A 146 3.86 -9.16 -8.37
CA TYR A 146 3.20 -10.41 -8.03
C TYR A 146 1.75 -10.13 -7.65
N VAL A 147 0.84 -10.72 -8.42
CA VAL A 147 -0.60 -10.64 -8.16
C VAL A 147 -1.02 -11.96 -7.54
N SER A 148 -1.31 -11.96 -6.24
CA SER A 148 -1.89 -13.09 -5.55
C SER A 148 -3.41 -13.05 -5.62
N ASP A 149 -3.99 -13.94 -6.41
CA ASP A 149 -5.43 -14.17 -6.49
C ASP A 149 -5.86 -15.32 -5.57
N ASP A 150 -6.40 -14.95 -4.41
CA ASP A 150 -6.95 -15.90 -3.45
C ASP A 150 -8.31 -16.46 -3.90
N GLY A 151 -8.96 -15.87 -4.91
CA GLY A 151 -10.17 -16.40 -5.52
C GLY A 151 -9.91 -17.53 -6.51
N GLY A 152 -8.70 -17.58 -7.08
CA GLY A 152 -8.36 -18.52 -8.15
C GLY A 152 -9.29 -18.33 -9.35
N SER A 153 -9.50 -17.10 -9.79
CA SER A 153 -10.46 -16.76 -10.84
C SER A 153 -9.79 -16.66 -12.21
N GLU A 154 -10.36 -17.35 -13.20
CA GLU A 154 -10.00 -17.17 -14.60
C GLU A 154 -10.27 -15.74 -15.11
N LEU A 155 -11.25 -15.04 -14.52
CA LEU A 155 -11.59 -13.66 -14.89
C LEU A 155 -10.46 -12.70 -14.50
N THR A 156 -9.89 -12.91 -13.31
CA THR A 156 -8.74 -12.14 -12.85
C THR A 156 -7.51 -12.43 -13.71
N LEU A 157 -7.22 -13.70 -14.01
CA LEU A 157 -6.10 -14.05 -14.89
C LEU A 157 -6.27 -13.41 -16.28
N PHE A 158 -7.46 -13.49 -16.87
CA PHE A 158 -7.76 -12.87 -18.15
C PHE A 158 -7.56 -11.36 -18.14
N ALA A 159 -8.05 -10.68 -17.10
CA ALA A 159 -7.86 -9.24 -16.95
C ALA A 159 -6.37 -8.86 -16.90
N PHE A 160 -5.54 -9.66 -16.25
CA PHE A 160 -4.10 -9.44 -16.19
C PHE A 160 -3.37 -9.78 -17.50
N MET A 161 -3.85 -10.72 -18.30
CA MET A 161 -3.35 -10.94 -19.67
C MET A 161 -3.63 -9.73 -20.56
N GLU A 162 -4.82 -9.14 -20.44
CA GLU A 162 -5.17 -7.92 -21.17
C GLU A 162 -4.39 -6.70 -20.66
N ALA A 163 -4.16 -6.61 -19.35
CA ALA A 163 -3.30 -5.59 -18.76
C ALA A 163 -1.85 -5.68 -19.26
N ALA A 164 -1.30 -6.90 -19.40
CA ALA A 164 0.04 -7.11 -19.94
C ALA A 164 0.20 -6.55 -21.35
N LYS A 165 -0.81 -6.77 -22.23
CA LYS A 165 -0.85 -6.22 -23.58
C LYS A 165 -0.91 -4.69 -23.57
N PHE A 166 -1.72 -4.11 -22.70
CA PHE A 166 -1.85 -2.66 -22.59
C PHE A 166 -0.61 -2.00 -21.96
N ALA A 167 0.05 -2.66 -21.01
CA ALA A 167 1.25 -2.17 -20.33
C ALA A 167 2.36 -1.78 -21.32
N ALA A 168 2.55 -2.55 -22.40
CA ALA A 168 3.54 -2.26 -23.44
C ALA A 168 3.36 -0.88 -24.11
N TYR A 169 2.17 -0.28 -24.02
CA TYR A 169 1.87 1.07 -24.48
C TYR A 169 1.78 2.07 -23.33
N TRP A 170 1.19 1.67 -22.20
CA TRP A 170 0.95 2.55 -21.05
C TRP A 170 2.24 2.97 -20.34
N LEU A 171 3.16 2.02 -20.10
CA LEU A 171 4.40 2.30 -19.37
C LEU A 171 5.31 3.32 -20.07
N PRO A 172 5.63 3.19 -21.37
CA PRO A 172 6.42 4.21 -22.07
C PRO A 172 5.67 5.54 -22.15
N PHE A 173 4.36 5.52 -22.41
CA PHE A 173 3.53 6.74 -22.42
C PHE A 173 3.63 7.53 -21.11
N CYS A 174 3.54 6.85 -19.96
CA CYS A 174 3.71 7.46 -18.64
C CYS A 174 5.09 8.11 -18.46
N ARG A 175 6.14 7.40 -18.90
CA ARG A 175 7.53 7.81 -18.76
C ARG A 175 7.85 9.04 -19.61
N GLU A 176 7.47 8.99 -20.88
CA GLU A 176 7.76 10.05 -21.88
C GLU A 176 6.97 11.34 -21.59
N ASN A 177 5.72 11.20 -21.17
CA ASN A 177 4.85 12.34 -20.83
C ASN A 177 4.99 12.78 -19.37
N LYS A 178 5.89 12.16 -18.58
CA LYS A 178 6.14 12.46 -17.15
C LYS A 178 4.86 12.49 -16.32
N ILE A 179 4.00 11.51 -16.56
CA ILE A 179 2.70 11.41 -15.88
C ILE A 179 2.94 11.12 -14.40
N ILE A 180 2.31 11.90 -13.53
CA ILE A 180 2.36 11.69 -12.08
C ILE A 180 1.31 10.64 -11.68
N GLN A 181 0.06 10.81 -12.10
CA GLN A 181 -1.01 9.86 -11.81
C GLN A 181 -0.98 8.68 -12.79
N ARG A 182 -0.36 7.57 -12.40
CA ARG A 182 -0.09 6.44 -13.31
C ARG A 182 -1.12 5.30 -13.26
N SER A 183 -2.14 5.41 -12.41
CA SER A 183 -3.35 4.58 -12.54
C SER A 183 -4.15 5.05 -13.76
N PRO A 184 -4.36 4.20 -14.79
CA PRO A 184 -5.06 4.62 -16.02
C PRO A 184 -6.46 5.16 -15.75
N ASP A 185 -7.25 4.47 -14.93
CA ASP A 185 -8.60 4.93 -14.56
C ASP A 185 -8.58 6.31 -13.92
N ALA A 186 -7.70 6.50 -12.93
CA ALA A 186 -7.61 7.76 -12.22
C ALA A 186 -7.04 8.89 -13.11
N TYR A 187 -6.11 8.57 -14.03
CA TYR A 187 -5.59 9.52 -15.01
C TYR A 187 -6.68 9.99 -15.98
N PHE A 188 -7.41 9.07 -16.60
CA PHE A 188 -8.44 9.41 -17.58
C PHE A 188 -9.72 10.00 -16.97
N ASN A 189 -9.93 9.83 -15.66
CA ASN A 189 -10.97 10.53 -14.90
C ASN A 189 -10.50 11.90 -14.35
N SER A 190 -9.22 12.24 -14.49
CA SER A 190 -8.67 13.52 -14.07
C SER A 190 -8.59 14.54 -15.20
N ASN A 191 -8.10 15.74 -14.91
CA ASN A 191 -7.78 16.74 -15.93
C ASN A 191 -6.44 16.40 -16.60
N TYR A 192 -6.48 15.73 -17.75
CA TYR A 192 -5.31 15.42 -18.57
C TYR A 192 -5.24 16.27 -19.84
N THR A 193 -4.04 16.40 -20.41
CA THR A 193 -3.85 17.09 -21.69
C THR A 193 -4.26 16.19 -22.85
N GLU A 194 -5.24 16.64 -23.62
CA GLU A 194 -5.74 15.90 -24.76
C GLU A 194 -4.90 16.19 -26.00
N ASN A 195 -4.23 15.16 -26.53
CA ASN A 195 -3.50 15.20 -27.79
C ASN A 195 -3.78 13.91 -28.60
N SER A 196 -3.25 13.80 -29.82
CA SER A 196 -3.49 12.63 -30.68
C SER A 196 -2.98 11.32 -30.10
N GLU A 197 -1.90 11.36 -29.32
CA GLU A 197 -1.33 10.19 -28.66
C GLU A 197 -2.19 9.77 -27.47
N THR A 198 -2.54 10.71 -26.57
CA THR A 198 -3.41 10.47 -25.43
C THR A 198 -4.76 9.89 -25.86
N LYS A 199 -5.33 10.36 -26.98
CA LYS A 199 -6.56 9.79 -27.56
C LYS A 199 -6.40 8.32 -27.97
N LYS A 200 -5.26 7.96 -28.57
CA LYS A 200 -4.96 6.56 -28.95
C LYS A 200 -4.80 5.67 -27.72
N ILE A 201 -4.05 6.13 -26.72
CA ILE A 201 -3.84 5.38 -25.47
C ILE A 201 -5.16 5.23 -24.72
N LYS A 202 -5.99 6.29 -24.66
CA LYS A 202 -7.34 6.22 -24.08
C LYS A 202 -8.20 5.19 -24.80
N LEU A 203 -8.20 5.18 -26.14
CA LEU A 203 -8.95 4.19 -26.91
C LEU A 203 -8.47 2.75 -26.60
N MET A 204 -7.17 2.53 -26.45
CA MET A 204 -6.61 1.24 -26.04
C MET A 204 -7.07 0.84 -24.63
N TYR A 205 -7.06 1.78 -23.68
CA TYR A 205 -7.55 1.57 -22.31
C TYR A 205 -9.04 1.20 -22.30
N GLU A 206 -9.88 1.95 -23.01
CA GLU A 206 -11.33 1.67 -23.10
C GLU A 206 -11.61 0.33 -23.77
N ASN A 207 -10.82 -0.06 -24.79
CA ASN A 207 -10.94 -1.37 -25.43
C ASN A 207 -10.56 -2.51 -24.46
N MET A 208 -9.47 -2.36 -23.70
CA MET A 208 -9.07 -3.30 -22.65
C MET A 208 -10.18 -3.44 -21.59
N LYS A 209 -10.65 -2.30 -21.07
CA LYS A 209 -11.74 -2.20 -20.09
C LYS A 209 -12.99 -2.93 -20.57
N LYS A 210 -13.46 -2.63 -21.78
CA LYS A 210 -14.64 -3.25 -22.38
C LYS A 210 -14.51 -4.77 -22.47
N ARG A 211 -13.35 -5.29 -22.92
CA ARG A 211 -13.12 -6.75 -23.03
C ARG A 211 -13.15 -7.43 -21.66
N ILE A 212 -12.58 -6.78 -20.64
CA ILE A 212 -12.61 -7.26 -19.25
C ILE A 212 -14.05 -7.30 -18.73
N GLU A 213 -14.81 -6.21 -18.92
CA GLU A 213 -16.21 -6.11 -18.50
C GLU A 213 -17.09 -7.16 -19.18
N GLU A 214 -16.94 -7.38 -20.51
CA GLU A 214 -17.66 -8.41 -21.26
C GLU A 214 -17.43 -9.83 -20.70
N VAL A 215 -16.19 -10.15 -20.32
CA VAL A 215 -15.84 -11.46 -19.73
C VAL A 215 -16.39 -11.60 -18.32
N ILE A 216 -16.37 -10.53 -17.51
CA ILE A 216 -16.97 -10.52 -16.16
C ILE A 216 -18.48 -10.72 -16.24
N GLU A 217 -19.16 -10.01 -17.15
CA GLU A 217 -20.60 -10.15 -17.38
C GLU A 217 -20.98 -11.57 -17.86
N ARG A 218 -20.16 -12.14 -18.74
CA ARG A 218 -20.31 -13.54 -19.20
C ARG A 218 -20.07 -14.55 -18.07
N GLY A 219 -19.28 -14.17 -17.06
CA GLY A 219 -18.91 -15.00 -15.92
C GLY A 219 -17.93 -16.13 -16.26
N LYS A 220 -17.41 -16.17 -17.49
CA LYS A 220 -16.40 -17.12 -17.93
C LYS A 220 -15.56 -16.59 -19.08
N VAL A 221 -14.33 -17.07 -19.20
CA VAL A 221 -13.47 -16.79 -20.36
C VAL A 221 -13.89 -17.69 -21.51
N GLY A 222 -14.25 -17.10 -22.65
CA GLY A 222 -14.57 -17.86 -23.85
C GLY A 222 -13.32 -18.20 -24.66
N GLU A 223 -13.40 -19.29 -25.44
CA GLU A 223 -12.32 -19.71 -26.35
C GLU A 223 -12.00 -18.64 -27.42
N ASP A 224 -12.95 -17.75 -27.71
CA ASP A 224 -12.79 -16.60 -28.61
C ASP A 224 -11.69 -15.61 -28.18
N TYR A 225 -11.33 -15.60 -26.89
CA TYR A 225 -10.29 -14.73 -26.36
C TYR A 225 -8.93 -15.41 -26.21
N ILE A 226 -8.83 -16.70 -26.51
CA ILE A 226 -7.62 -17.51 -26.37
C ILE A 226 -6.86 -17.52 -27.70
N ASN A 227 -5.68 -16.94 -27.71
CA ASN A 227 -4.93 -16.67 -28.94
C ASN A 227 -3.86 -17.71 -29.23
N ASN A 228 -3.37 -18.42 -28.21
CA ASN A 228 -2.27 -19.37 -28.33
C ASN A 228 -2.44 -20.58 -27.40
N GLU A 229 -1.65 -21.62 -27.62
CA GLU A 229 -1.71 -22.86 -26.83
C GLU A 229 -1.30 -22.63 -25.35
N GLU A 230 -0.43 -21.66 -25.07
CA GLU A 230 0.00 -21.33 -23.71
C GLU A 230 -1.16 -20.73 -22.88
N GLU A 231 -1.89 -19.77 -23.45
CA GLU A 231 -3.12 -19.20 -22.89
C GLU A 231 -4.17 -20.30 -22.72
N LEU A 232 -4.35 -21.18 -23.71
CA LEU A 232 -5.29 -22.30 -23.62
C LEU A 232 -4.94 -23.23 -22.45
N GLN A 233 -3.66 -23.59 -22.30
CA GLN A 233 -3.20 -24.43 -21.18
C GLN A 233 -3.39 -23.74 -19.84
N ALA A 234 -3.24 -22.41 -19.77
CA ALA A 234 -3.49 -21.64 -18.56
C ALA A 234 -4.96 -21.73 -18.13
N PHE A 235 -5.91 -21.53 -19.07
CA PHE A 235 -7.34 -21.57 -18.78
C PHE A 235 -7.90 -22.98 -18.58
N THR A 236 -7.36 -23.98 -19.28
CA THR A 236 -7.79 -25.38 -19.14
C THR A 236 -7.69 -25.88 -17.70
N LYS A 237 -6.74 -25.36 -16.91
CA LYS A 237 -6.61 -25.67 -15.47
C LYS A 237 -7.86 -25.30 -14.67
N TYR A 238 -8.52 -24.19 -15.00
CA TYR A 238 -9.74 -23.72 -14.33
C TYR A 238 -10.97 -24.54 -14.72
N TRP A 239 -10.95 -25.15 -15.91
CA TRP A 239 -12.07 -25.96 -16.43
C TRP A 239 -11.99 -27.44 -16.01
N THR A 240 -11.04 -27.78 -15.14
CA THR A 240 -10.95 -29.13 -14.57
C THR A 240 -12.12 -29.43 -13.64
N LEU A 241 -12.59 -30.68 -13.66
CA LEU A 241 -13.70 -31.11 -12.81
C LEU A 241 -13.34 -30.95 -11.33
N GLY A 242 -14.17 -30.22 -10.58
CA GLY A 242 -13.98 -30.01 -9.14
C GLY A 242 -13.15 -28.78 -8.76
N PHE A 243 -12.73 -27.98 -9.75
CA PHE A 243 -12.12 -26.68 -9.50
C PHE A 243 -13.13 -25.73 -8.86
N THR A 244 -12.79 -25.19 -7.69
CA THR A 244 -13.58 -24.17 -7.00
C THR A 244 -12.64 -23.20 -6.29
N ARG A 245 -13.10 -22.01 -5.91
CA ARG A 245 -12.33 -21.04 -5.10
C ARG A 245 -11.79 -21.58 -3.76
N HIS A 246 -12.27 -22.73 -3.30
CA HIS A 246 -11.86 -23.36 -2.04
C HIS A 246 -11.10 -24.67 -2.25
N ASN A 247 -11.05 -25.17 -3.49
CA ASN A 247 -10.44 -26.44 -3.83
C ASN A 247 -9.89 -26.37 -5.26
N HIS A 248 -8.60 -26.06 -5.38
CA HIS A 248 -7.90 -25.99 -6.66
C HIS A 248 -6.39 -26.12 -6.47
N PRO A 249 -5.65 -26.64 -7.48
CA PRO A 249 -4.19 -26.64 -7.46
C PRO A 249 -3.65 -25.22 -7.56
N SER A 250 -2.36 -25.05 -7.26
CA SER A 250 -1.68 -23.77 -7.48
C SER A 250 -1.60 -23.43 -8.97
N ILE A 251 -1.78 -22.15 -9.30
CA ILE A 251 -1.66 -21.59 -10.64
C ILE A 251 -0.58 -20.51 -10.59
N ILE A 252 0.42 -20.62 -11.46
CA ILE A 252 1.46 -19.61 -11.62
C ILE A 252 1.56 -19.32 -13.11
N GLN A 253 1.50 -18.04 -13.49
CA GLN A 253 1.65 -17.59 -14.86
C GLN A 253 2.55 -16.35 -14.90
N VAL A 254 3.61 -16.41 -15.69
CA VAL A 254 4.47 -15.26 -15.97
C VAL A 254 3.89 -14.59 -17.22
N LEU A 255 3.25 -13.44 -17.02
CA LEU A 255 2.53 -12.71 -18.07
C LEU A 255 3.44 -11.74 -18.82
N LEU A 256 4.43 -11.17 -18.10
CA LEU A 256 5.53 -10.41 -18.65
C LEU A 256 6.82 -10.87 -17.95
N GLU A 257 7.86 -11.12 -18.73
CA GLU A 257 9.16 -11.59 -18.27
C GLU A 257 10.25 -10.56 -18.60
N SER A 258 10.95 -10.12 -17.57
CA SER A 258 12.00 -9.14 -17.69
C SER A 258 13.20 -9.67 -18.48
N GLY A 259 13.73 -8.85 -19.38
CA GLY A 259 14.79 -9.24 -20.31
C GLY A 259 14.30 -9.94 -21.59
N LYS A 260 13.08 -10.49 -21.58
CA LYS A 260 12.42 -11.09 -22.76
C LYS A 260 11.44 -10.12 -23.40
N ASP A 261 10.49 -9.63 -22.61
CA ASP A 261 9.43 -8.75 -23.09
C ASP A 261 9.88 -7.29 -23.10
N LYS A 262 9.49 -6.60 -24.17
CA LYS A 262 9.83 -5.20 -24.41
C LYS A 262 8.59 -4.38 -24.70
N ASP A 263 8.62 -3.12 -24.31
CA ASP A 263 7.57 -2.16 -24.64
C ASP A 263 7.66 -1.72 -26.12
N MET A 264 6.69 -0.92 -26.57
CA MET A 264 6.64 -0.43 -27.94
C MET A 264 7.84 0.45 -28.34
N THR A 265 8.62 0.93 -27.37
CA THR A 265 9.84 1.71 -27.56
C THR A 265 11.10 0.85 -27.47
N SER A 266 10.94 -0.49 -27.41
CA SER A 266 12.00 -1.48 -27.28
C SER A 266 12.79 -1.45 -25.96
N HIS A 267 12.25 -0.81 -24.91
CA HIS A 267 12.81 -0.90 -23.55
C HIS A 267 12.29 -2.14 -22.83
N GLY A 268 13.07 -2.69 -21.89
CA GLY A 268 12.64 -3.84 -21.10
C GLY A 268 11.46 -3.50 -20.19
N MET A 269 10.64 -4.51 -19.89
CA MET A 269 9.49 -4.39 -19.00
C MET A 269 9.75 -5.05 -17.64
N PRO A 270 9.04 -4.61 -16.58
CA PRO A 270 9.06 -5.31 -15.30
C PRO A 270 8.38 -6.68 -15.41
N ASN A 271 8.68 -7.60 -14.49
CA ASN A 271 7.96 -8.87 -14.43
C ASN A 271 6.52 -8.64 -14.00
N LEU A 272 5.57 -9.36 -14.60
CA LEU A 272 4.19 -9.43 -14.14
C LEU A 272 3.81 -10.90 -13.96
N ILE A 273 3.61 -11.30 -12.71
CA ILE A 273 3.44 -12.70 -12.31
C ILE A 273 2.08 -12.85 -11.64
N TYR A 274 1.19 -13.62 -12.26
CA TYR A 274 -0.05 -14.04 -11.64
C TYR A 274 0.20 -15.31 -10.83
N PHE A 275 -0.30 -15.30 -9.59
CA PHE A 275 -0.18 -16.40 -8.65
C PHE A 275 -1.51 -16.66 -7.96
N SER A 276 -1.96 -17.91 -8.01
CA SER A 276 -3.01 -18.41 -7.13
C SER A 276 -2.46 -19.62 -6.40
N ARG A 277 -2.39 -19.55 -5.08
CA ARG A 277 -1.90 -20.65 -4.25
C ARG A 277 -2.87 -21.83 -4.26
N GLU A 278 -2.38 -23.03 -4.00
CA GLU A 278 -3.26 -24.18 -3.79
C GLU A 278 -4.24 -23.92 -2.65
N LYS A 279 -5.49 -24.34 -2.87
CA LYS A 279 -6.52 -24.36 -1.84
C LYS A 279 -7.12 -25.75 -1.72
N ASN A 280 -7.37 -26.15 -0.48
CA ASN A 280 -8.02 -27.38 -0.12
C ASN A 280 -8.97 -27.13 1.05
N THR A 281 -10.20 -27.63 0.97
CA THR A 281 -11.24 -27.46 2.01
C THR A 281 -10.83 -28.03 3.37
N SER A 282 -9.88 -28.95 3.40
CA SER A 282 -9.37 -29.59 4.62
C SER A 282 -8.27 -28.80 5.32
N SER A 283 -7.74 -27.74 4.71
CA SER A 283 -6.60 -26.98 5.23
C SER A 283 -6.93 -25.49 5.40
N PRO A 284 -6.72 -24.90 6.60
CA PRO A 284 -6.93 -23.48 6.79
C PRO A 284 -5.91 -22.68 5.96
N HIS A 285 -6.39 -21.68 5.22
CA HIS A 285 -5.55 -20.91 4.31
C HIS A 285 -5.12 -19.54 4.86
N HIS A 286 -5.62 -19.10 6.01
CA HIS A 286 -5.20 -17.85 6.68
C HIS A 286 -5.30 -16.56 5.83
N PHE A 287 -6.27 -16.49 4.90
CA PHE A 287 -6.60 -15.28 4.12
C PHE A 287 -5.37 -14.53 3.57
N LYS A 288 -5.33 -13.20 3.68
CA LYS A 288 -4.24 -12.34 3.20
C LYS A 288 -2.88 -12.69 3.81
N ALA A 289 -2.81 -13.05 5.10
CA ALA A 289 -1.54 -13.42 5.74
C ALA A 289 -0.92 -14.66 5.08
N GLY A 290 -1.72 -15.69 4.83
CA GLY A 290 -1.25 -16.87 4.12
C GLY A 290 -0.88 -16.59 2.65
N ALA A 291 -1.57 -15.65 2.01
CA ALA A 291 -1.30 -15.25 0.62
C ALA A 291 0.06 -14.54 0.52
N LEU A 292 0.31 -13.54 1.38
CA LEU A 292 1.60 -12.84 1.47
C LEU A 292 2.76 -13.80 1.80
N ASN A 293 2.55 -14.74 2.73
CA ASN A 293 3.57 -15.74 3.06
C ASN A 293 3.85 -16.71 1.90
N ALA A 294 2.85 -17.02 1.08
CA ALA A 294 3.05 -17.83 -0.13
C ALA A 294 3.81 -17.03 -1.19
N LEU A 295 3.44 -15.76 -1.42
CA LEU A 295 4.17 -14.86 -2.31
C LEU A 295 5.63 -14.72 -1.90
N LEU A 296 5.93 -14.55 -0.61
CA LEU A 296 7.30 -14.47 -0.11
C LEU A 296 8.14 -15.70 -0.52
N ARG A 297 7.57 -16.91 -0.46
CA ARG A 297 8.26 -18.14 -0.87
C ARG A 297 8.44 -18.23 -2.38
N VAL A 298 7.44 -17.81 -3.15
CA VAL A 298 7.49 -17.82 -4.62
C VAL A 298 8.50 -16.79 -5.12
N SER A 299 8.43 -15.55 -4.63
CA SER A 299 9.39 -14.47 -4.91
C SER A 299 10.82 -14.90 -4.55
N GLY A 300 11.04 -15.50 -3.37
CA GLY A 300 12.35 -15.99 -2.95
C GLY A 300 13.00 -17.01 -3.88
N ILE A 301 12.22 -17.71 -4.71
CA ILE A 301 12.72 -18.64 -5.73
C ILE A 301 12.89 -17.94 -7.08
N MET A 302 11.96 -17.06 -7.45
CA MET A 302 11.90 -16.48 -8.80
C MET A 302 12.81 -15.25 -8.97
N THR A 303 12.78 -14.30 -8.04
CA THR A 303 13.43 -12.99 -8.17
C THR A 303 14.31 -12.65 -6.98
N ASN A 304 13.94 -13.15 -5.78
CA ASN A 304 14.65 -12.99 -4.52
C ASN A 304 15.02 -11.52 -4.23
N ALA A 305 14.06 -10.61 -4.37
CA ALA A 305 14.28 -9.19 -4.13
C ALA A 305 14.54 -8.89 -2.65
N PRO A 306 15.49 -8.00 -2.33
CA PRO A 306 15.79 -7.61 -0.95
C PRO A 306 14.77 -6.62 -0.36
N ILE A 307 13.87 -6.04 -1.17
CA ILE A 307 12.84 -5.10 -0.73
C ILE A 307 11.50 -5.60 -1.27
N ILE A 308 10.48 -5.60 -0.41
CA ILE A 308 9.12 -6.01 -0.77
C ILE A 308 8.14 -4.89 -0.47
N LEU A 309 7.35 -4.49 -1.45
CA LEU A 309 6.22 -3.58 -1.26
C LEU A 309 4.91 -4.38 -1.17
N THR A 310 4.21 -4.31 -0.04
CA THR A 310 2.88 -4.90 0.10
C THR A 310 1.80 -3.89 -0.24
N LEU A 311 0.87 -4.24 -1.13
CA LEU A 311 -0.26 -3.42 -1.55
C LEU A 311 -1.57 -4.21 -1.54
N ASP A 312 -2.65 -3.50 -1.18
CA ASP A 312 -4.01 -3.94 -1.43
C ASP A 312 -4.44 -3.66 -2.87
N CYS A 313 -5.42 -4.41 -3.37
CA CYS A 313 -5.87 -4.33 -4.76
C CYS A 313 -6.52 -2.99 -5.15
N ASP A 314 -6.95 -2.19 -4.17
CA ASP A 314 -7.57 -0.87 -4.32
C ASP A 314 -6.59 0.28 -4.04
N MET A 315 -5.31 -0.01 -3.81
CA MET A 315 -4.28 0.95 -3.39
C MET A 315 -3.25 1.19 -4.51
N TYR A 316 -3.63 2.00 -5.49
CA TYR A 316 -2.69 2.43 -6.54
C TYR A 316 -1.75 3.54 -6.03
N SER A 317 -0.63 3.74 -6.72
CA SER A 317 0.35 4.77 -6.34
C SER A 317 0.03 6.14 -6.92
N ASN A 318 0.12 7.16 -6.09
CA ASN A 318 -0.12 8.55 -6.47
C ASN A 318 1.16 9.35 -6.83
N ASP A 319 2.36 8.80 -6.57
CA ASP A 319 3.64 9.41 -6.92
C ASP A 319 4.58 8.32 -7.47
N PRO A 320 5.03 8.42 -8.73
CA PRO A 320 5.89 7.42 -9.34
C PRO A 320 7.31 7.37 -8.73
N SER A 321 7.72 8.41 -7.99
CA SER A 321 8.99 8.46 -7.27
C SER A 321 8.95 7.77 -5.91
N THR A 322 7.80 7.21 -5.49
CA THR A 322 7.60 6.57 -4.18
C THR A 322 8.70 5.55 -3.83
N PRO A 323 9.11 4.62 -4.73
CA PRO A 323 10.21 3.71 -4.42
C PRO A 323 11.53 4.43 -4.14
N GLN A 324 11.85 5.52 -4.87
CA GLN A 324 13.06 6.29 -4.63
C GLN A 324 13.04 6.98 -3.26
N ARG A 325 11.85 7.46 -2.83
CA ARG A 325 11.66 8.02 -1.48
C ARG A 325 11.87 6.96 -0.40
N ALA A 326 11.41 5.73 -0.62
CA ALA A 326 11.69 4.62 0.29
C ALA A 326 13.19 4.27 0.31
N LEU A 327 13.84 4.25 -0.86
CA LEU A 327 15.27 3.99 -0.99
C LEU A 327 16.14 5.01 -0.25
N CYS A 328 15.66 6.25 -0.03
CA CYS A 328 16.37 7.23 0.80
C CYS A 328 16.66 6.70 2.20
N TYR A 329 15.81 5.82 2.73
CA TYR A 329 16.00 5.20 4.04
C TYR A 329 16.75 3.86 3.95
N PHE A 330 16.45 3.00 2.97
CA PHE A 330 17.11 1.69 2.81
C PHE A 330 18.59 1.79 2.38
N LEU A 331 18.97 2.89 1.73
CA LEU A 331 20.35 3.15 1.30
C LEU A 331 21.15 3.94 2.34
N ASP A 332 20.52 4.45 3.40
CA ASP A 332 21.23 5.09 4.50
C ASP A 332 21.94 4.03 5.35
N GLN A 333 23.27 4.01 5.32
CA GLN A 333 24.08 3.02 6.04
C GLN A 333 23.94 3.09 7.57
N THR A 334 23.55 4.25 8.11
CA THR A 334 23.36 4.45 9.55
C THR A 334 22.00 3.96 10.02
N LEU A 335 20.96 4.13 9.20
CA LEU A 335 19.59 3.74 9.53
C LEU A 335 19.32 2.27 9.19
N ARG A 336 19.83 1.79 8.05
CA ARG A 336 19.55 0.46 7.47
C ARG A 336 19.66 -0.70 8.46
N PRO A 337 20.67 -0.80 9.35
CA PRO A 337 20.77 -1.94 10.29
C PRO A 337 19.61 -2.05 11.28
N ASN A 338 18.94 -0.92 11.56
CA ASN A 338 17.83 -0.83 12.50
C ASN A 338 16.48 -0.56 11.81
N LEU A 339 16.46 -0.52 10.47
CA LEU A 339 15.26 -0.26 9.69
C LEU A 339 14.58 -1.59 9.36
N ALA A 340 13.37 -1.79 9.88
CA ALA A 340 12.56 -2.94 9.53
C ALA A 340 11.69 -2.70 8.29
N TYR A 341 11.12 -1.50 8.15
CA TYR A 341 10.26 -1.13 7.03
C TYR A 341 10.03 0.39 6.94
N VAL A 342 9.52 0.84 5.79
CA VAL A 342 9.06 2.20 5.54
C VAL A 342 7.56 2.16 5.20
N GLN A 343 6.74 2.65 6.13
CA GLN A 343 5.28 2.72 5.97
C GLN A 343 4.86 4.08 5.40
N PHE A 344 4.15 4.07 4.28
CA PHE A 344 3.52 5.27 3.71
C PHE A 344 2.10 5.46 4.26
N PRO A 345 1.62 6.70 4.40
CA PRO A 345 0.24 6.97 4.78
C PRO A 345 -0.73 6.54 3.67
N GLN A 346 -1.90 6.05 4.04
CA GLN A 346 -2.98 5.75 3.10
C GLN A 346 -3.84 7.00 2.88
N THR A 347 -4.20 7.26 1.63
CA THR A 347 -5.08 8.37 1.23
C THR A 347 -6.26 7.84 0.44
N PHE A 348 -7.46 8.27 0.79
CA PHE A 348 -8.70 7.82 0.14
C PHE A 348 -9.26 8.90 -0.79
N HIS A 349 -9.93 8.46 -1.85
CA HIS A 349 -10.59 9.32 -2.83
C HIS A 349 -12.11 9.26 -2.68
N GLY A 350 -12.83 10.17 -3.35
CA GLY A 350 -14.30 10.20 -3.33
C GLY A 350 -14.91 10.69 -2.02
N LEU A 351 -14.12 11.37 -1.19
CA LEU A 351 -14.57 11.96 0.05
C LEU A 351 -15.45 13.19 -0.24
N ASN A 352 -16.56 13.30 0.48
CA ASN A 352 -17.35 14.53 0.44
C ASN A 352 -16.70 15.61 1.31
N GLU A 353 -16.99 16.88 1.03
CA GLU A 353 -16.39 18.01 1.75
C GLU A 353 -16.67 17.98 3.27
N ALA A 354 -17.82 17.42 3.67
CA ALA A 354 -18.20 17.31 5.06
C ALA A 354 -17.48 16.19 5.83
N ASP A 355 -16.98 15.16 5.12
CA ASP A 355 -16.43 13.91 5.63
C ASP A 355 -17.07 13.42 6.95
N ILE A 356 -18.41 13.34 6.98
CA ILE A 356 -19.16 13.04 8.22
C ILE A 356 -18.86 11.64 8.79
N TYR A 357 -18.32 10.75 7.96
CA TYR A 357 -17.90 9.40 8.34
C TYR A 357 -16.43 9.34 8.78
N ALA A 358 -15.70 10.46 8.71
CA ALA A 358 -14.27 10.56 9.01
C ALA A 358 -13.42 9.53 8.23
N ASN A 359 -13.74 9.34 6.94
CA ASN A 359 -13.12 8.36 6.06
C ASN A 359 -11.70 8.74 5.65
N GLU A 360 -11.24 9.97 5.91
CA GLU A 360 -9.80 10.29 5.83
C GLU A 360 -8.96 9.54 6.88
N ILE A 361 -9.58 9.10 7.99
CA ILE A 361 -8.93 8.40 9.11
C ILE A 361 -7.64 9.14 9.56
N LYS A 362 -7.74 10.48 9.69
CA LYS A 362 -6.61 11.40 9.97
C LYS A 362 -5.75 10.99 11.16
N ALA A 363 -6.38 10.43 12.20
CA ALA A 363 -5.67 9.99 13.40
C ALA A 363 -4.67 8.88 13.09
N LEU A 364 -5.07 7.88 12.29
CA LEU A 364 -4.27 6.69 12.00
C LEU A 364 -3.16 6.97 11.00
N PHE A 365 -3.44 7.72 9.92
CA PHE A 365 -2.49 7.85 8.80
C PHE A 365 -1.63 9.11 8.85
N PHE A 366 -2.08 10.17 9.51
CA PHE A 366 -1.34 11.43 9.55
C PHE A 366 -0.86 11.75 10.96
N THR A 367 -1.75 11.67 11.94
CA THR A 367 -1.49 12.28 13.23
C THR A 367 -0.65 11.41 14.16
N ASN A 368 -1.04 10.16 14.36
CA ASN A 368 -0.34 9.23 15.24
C ASN A 368 1.04 8.79 14.70
N PRO A 369 1.20 8.51 13.38
CA PRO A 369 2.48 8.08 12.82
C PRO A 369 3.63 9.06 13.07
N MET A 370 3.38 10.38 12.97
CA MET A 370 4.38 11.40 13.27
C MET A 370 4.92 11.29 14.70
N GLY A 371 4.04 10.98 15.67
CA GLY A 371 4.43 10.77 17.05
C GLY A 371 5.10 9.44 17.32
N MET A 372 4.60 8.37 16.70
CA MET A 372 5.19 7.04 16.76
C MET A 372 6.62 7.03 16.19
N ASP A 373 6.86 7.78 15.12
CA ASP A 373 8.18 7.99 14.54
C ASP A 373 9.15 8.72 15.49
N GLY A 374 8.62 9.59 16.37
CA GLY A 374 9.38 10.16 17.49
C GLY A 374 9.83 9.18 18.56
N LEU A 375 9.27 7.97 18.55
CA LEU A 375 9.63 6.84 19.40
C LEU A 375 10.45 5.84 18.58
N ASN A 376 9.78 4.87 17.95
CA ASN A 376 10.42 3.74 17.25
C ASN A 376 9.86 3.50 15.83
N GLY A 377 9.05 4.43 15.30
CA GLY A 377 8.40 4.28 14.00
C GLY A 377 6.91 3.92 14.09
N PRO A 378 6.15 4.13 13.00
CA PRO A 378 4.73 3.77 12.92
C PRO A 378 4.51 2.26 12.85
N ASN A 379 3.27 1.83 13.07
CA ASN A 379 2.87 0.43 12.89
C ASN A 379 2.72 0.08 11.39
N TYR A 380 2.87 -1.19 11.05
CA TYR A 380 2.44 -1.74 9.77
C TYR A 380 0.90 -1.77 9.69
N VAL A 381 0.34 -1.14 8.65
CA VAL A 381 -1.12 -0.97 8.48
C VAL A 381 -1.68 -1.71 7.27
N GLY A 382 -0.94 -2.70 6.73
CA GLY A 382 -1.45 -3.69 5.78
C GLY A 382 -1.21 -3.40 4.29
N THR A 383 -0.87 -2.17 3.92
CA THR A 383 -0.62 -1.73 2.53
C THR A 383 0.29 -0.51 2.53
N GLY A 384 0.96 -0.23 1.41
CA GLY A 384 1.85 0.92 1.25
C GLY A 384 3.11 0.83 2.10
N CYS A 385 3.56 -0.39 2.40
CA CYS A 385 4.71 -0.63 3.24
C CYS A 385 5.83 -1.31 2.45
N PHE A 386 7.02 -0.70 2.47
CA PHE A 386 8.23 -1.31 1.95
C PHE A 386 8.94 -2.02 3.11
N LEU A 387 9.02 -3.34 3.02
CA LEU A 387 9.66 -4.26 3.98
C LEU A 387 11.10 -4.56 3.55
#